data_AF-A0A833LRN7-F1
#
_entry.id   AF-A0A833LRN7-F1
#
_cell.length_a   1.000
_cell.length_b   1.000
_cell.length_c   1.000
_cell.angle_alpha   90.00
_cell.angle_beta   90.00
_cell.angle_gamma   90.00
#
_symmetry.space_group_name_H-M   'P 1'
#
loop_
_entity.id
_entity.type
_entity.pdbx_description
1 polymer ?
#
loop_
_entity_poly.entity_id
_entity_poly.type
_entity_poly.pdbx_seq_one_letter_code
_entity_poly.pdbx_strand_id
1 'polypeptide(L)' 'MSDGKLRLLPARPLTAEAFAPFGQVIECAGHAGYAINEGSSQRFTDLAQLETDVEGRLALS' A
#
# COMPACT_ATOMS: atom_id res chain seq x y z
N MET A 1 2.03 2.29 40.43
CA MET A 1 2.92 3.05 39.54
C MET A 1 3.52 2.05 38.58
N SER A 2 3.05 1.99 37.32
CA SER A 2 3.66 1.08 36.34
C SER A 2 5.02 1.65 35.96
N ASP A 3 6.07 0.86 36.19
CA ASP A 3 7.42 1.10 35.69
C ASP A 3 7.34 1.40 34.19
N GLY A 4 7.70 2.64 33.82
CA GLY A 4 7.58 3.18 32.47
C GLY A 4 8.65 2.61 31.55
N LYS A 5 8.62 1.30 31.30
CA LYS A 5 9.56 0.66 30.38
C LYS A 5 9.25 1.06 28.95
N LEU A 6 10.20 1.72 28.30
CA LEU A 6 10.18 1.99 26.86
C LEU A 6 10.15 0.65 26.10
N ARG A 7 9.16 0.51 25.21
CA ARG A 7 9.08 -0.62 24.28
C ARG A 7 9.72 -0.24 22.96
N LEU A 8 10.78 -0.95 22.58
CA LEU A 8 11.37 -0.83 21.24
C LEU A 8 10.51 -1.57 20.21
N LEU A 9 10.20 -0.89 19.11
CA LEU A 9 9.53 -1.46 17.95
C LEU A 9 10.45 -1.28 16.74
N PRO A 10 11.25 -2.30 16.38
CA PRO A 10 12.15 -2.17 15.25
C PRO A 10 11.35 -2.10 13.94
N ALA A 11 11.68 -1.13 13.09
CA ALA A 11 11.19 -1.08 11.73
C ALA A 11 11.70 -2.29 10.94
N ARG A 12 10.86 -2.81 10.04
CA ARG A 12 11.20 -3.91 9.15
C ARG A 12 11.03 -3.44 7.70
N PRO A 13 11.71 -4.08 6.73
CA PRO A 13 11.44 -3.81 5.32
C PRO A 13 9.95 -3.98 5.01
N LEU A 14 9.41 -3.06 4.20
CA LEU A 14 8.05 -3.17 3.70
C LEU A 14 8.07 -4.11 2.49
N THR A 15 7.26 -5.18 2.55
CA THR A 15 6.97 -6.04 1.40
C THR A 15 5.47 -6.30 1.36
N ALA A 16 4.92 -6.53 0.17
CA ALA A 16 3.51 -6.86 0.01
C ALA A 16 3.08 -8.05 0.89
N GLU A 17 3.92 -9.10 0.98
CA GLU A 17 3.63 -10.30 1.77
C GLU A 17 3.62 -10.01 3.27
N ALA A 18 4.60 -9.25 3.77
CA ALA A 18 4.68 -8.90 5.19
C ALA A 18 3.57 -7.93 5.61
N PHE A 19 3.04 -7.13 4.67
CA PHE A 19 2.02 -6.12 4.92
C PHE A 19 0.58 -6.62 4.69
N ALA A 20 0.39 -7.75 4.03
CA ALA A 20 -0.93 -8.31 3.67
C ALA A 20 -1.96 -8.36 4.82
N PRO A 21 -1.60 -8.63 6.09
CA PRO A 21 -2.58 -8.59 7.19
C PRO A 21 -3.10 -7.19 7.54
N PHE A 22 -2.41 -6.14 7.10
CA PHE A 22 -2.71 -4.74 7.43
C PHE A 22 -3.29 -3.96 6.24
N GLY A 23 -3.10 -4.44 5.01
CA GLY A 23 -3.56 -3.79 3.80
C GLY A 23 -2.71 -4.15 2.60
N GLN A 24 -2.61 -3.21 1.65
CA GLN A 24 -1.90 -3.39 0.39
C GLN A 24 -0.72 -2.42 0.26
N VAL A 25 0.36 -2.87 -0.37
CA VAL A 25 1.49 -2.02 -0.75
C VAL A 25 1.28 -1.53 -2.18
N ILE A 26 1.30 -0.22 -2.39
CA ILE A 26 1.23 0.36 -3.73
C ILE A 26 2.65 0.40 -4.30
N GLU A 27 2.98 -0.58 -5.14
CA GLU A 27 4.30 -0.68 -5.78
C GLU A 27 4.23 -1.29 -7.19
N CYS A 28 5.28 -1.06 -8.00
CA CYS A 28 5.40 -1.68 -9.31
C CYS A 28 6.02 -3.09 -9.25
N ALA A 29 6.79 -3.40 -8.21
CA ALA A 29 7.49 -4.67 -8.09
C ALA A 29 6.48 -5.82 -7.96
N GLY A 30 6.69 -6.90 -8.72
CA GLY A 30 5.76 -8.04 -8.74
C GLY A 30 4.46 -7.82 -9.53
N HIS A 31 4.21 -6.61 -10.05
CA HIS A 31 3.03 -6.30 -10.86
C HIS A 31 3.38 -6.18 -12.34
N ALA A 32 2.53 -6.76 -13.20
CA ALA A 32 2.67 -6.62 -14.65
C ALA A 32 2.07 -5.28 -15.11
N GLY A 33 2.93 -4.32 -15.44
CA GLY A 33 2.52 -3.08 -16.10
C GLY A 33 2.54 -3.20 -17.62
N TYR A 34 1.73 -2.42 -18.31
CA TYR A 34 1.71 -2.35 -19.78
C TYR A 34 2.06 -0.95 -20.29
N ALA A 35 2.61 -0.89 -21.50
CA ALA A 35 2.99 0.36 -22.13
C ALA A 35 1.77 1.17 -22.58
N ILE A 36 1.82 2.49 -22.37
CA ILE A 36 0.87 3.49 -22.89
C ILE A 36 1.64 4.63 -23.55
N ASN A 37 0.94 5.58 -24.18
CA ASN A 37 1.54 6.77 -24.82
C ASN A 37 2.71 6.41 -25.76
N GLU A 38 2.47 5.47 -26.67
CA GLU A 38 3.48 4.99 -27.64
C GLU A 38 4.77 4.46 -26.97
N GLY A 39 4.68 3.91 -25.76
CA GLY A 39 5.82 3.34 -25.03
C GLY A 39 6.57 4.34 -24.15
N SER A 40 6.15 5.61 -24.13
CA SER A 40 6.76 6.63 -23.27
C SER A 40 6.35 6.54 -21.80
N SER A 41 5.36 5.71 -21.46
CA SER A 41 4.92 5.50 -20.08
C SER A 41 4.49 4.06 -19.85
N GLN A 42 4.65 3.57 -18.62
CA GLN A 42 4.15 2.26 -18.18
C GLN A 42 3.03 2.46 -17.15
N ARG A 43 1.92 1.77 -17.35
CA ARG A 43 0.76 1.81 -16.46
C ARG A 43 0.64 0.49 -15.69
N PHE A 44 0.59 0.61 -14.38
CA PHE A 44 0.30 -0.49 -13.45
C PHE A 44 -1.11 -0.27 -12.91
N THR A 45 -2.03 -1.18 -13.21
CA THR A 45 -3.42 -1.09 -12.76
C THR A 45 -3.64 -1.94 -11.52
N ASP A 46 -4.69 -1.61 -10.77
CA ASP A 46 -5.24 -2.44 -9.69
C ASP A 46 -4.23 -2.72 -8.54
N LEU A 47 -3.36 -1.75 -8.25
CA LEU A 47 -2.37 -1.85 -7.16
C LEU A 47 -2.99 -1.77 -5.75
N ALA A 48 -4.20 -1.22 -5.64
CA ALA A 48 -4.94 -1.16 -4.39
C ALA A 48 -6.45 -1.23 -4.64
N GLN A 49 -7.18 -1.79 -3.68
CA GLN A 49 -8.63 -1.73 -3.61
C GLN A 49 -9.04 -0.43 -2.92
N LEU A 50 -10.07 0.22 -3.46
CA LEU A 50 -10.62 1.43 -2.90
C LEU A 50 -11.69 1.08 -1.89
N GLU A 51 -11.61 1.68 -0.71
CA GLU A 51 -12.63 1.58 0.34
C GLU A 51 -13.41 2.89 0.44
N THR A 52 -14.74 2.80 0.47
CA THR A 52 -15.62 3.95 0.64
C THR A 52 -16.06 4.08 2.09
N ASP A 53 -16.52 5.28 2.46
CA ASP A 53 -17.32 5.42 3.67
C ASP A 53 -18.72 4.77 3.52
N VAL A 54 -19.52 4.87 4.58
CA VAL A 54 -20.89 4.30 4.63
C VAL A 54 -21.86 4.94 3.64
N GLU A 55 -21.53 6.10 3.09
CA GLU A 55 -22.32 6.81 2.08
C GLU A 55 -21.75 6.59 0.66
N GLY A 56 -20.75 5.72 0.50
CA GLY A 56 -20.13 5.41 -0.78
C GLY A 56 -19.14 6.48 -1.26
N ARG A 57 -18.71 7.41 -0.39
CA ARG A 57 -17.74 8.44 -0.78
C ARG A 57 -16.32 7.91 -0.70
N LEU A 58 -15.52 8.28 -1.71
CA LEU A 58 -14.08 8.15 -1.72
C LEU A 58 -13.45 9.50 -1.40
N ALA A 59 -12.39 9.50 -0.60
CA ALA A 59 -11.60 10.68 -0.31
C ALA A 59 -10.15 10.45 -0.71
N LEU A 60 -9.53 11.46 -1.31
CA LEU A 60 -8.10 11.52 -1.60
C LEU A 60 -7.60 12.86 -1.06
N SER A 61 -6.58 12.84 -0.22
CA SER A 61 -5.97 14.03 0.41
C SER A 61 -4.53 14.21 -0.03
#